data_AF-A0A061N5C9-F1
#
_entry.id   AF-A0A061N5C9-F1
#
_cell.length_a   1.000
_cell.length_b   1.000
_cell.length_c   1.000
_cell.angle_alpha   90.00
_cell.angle_beta   90.00
_cell.angle_gamma   90.00
#
_symmetry.space_group_name_H-M   'P 1'
#
loop_
_entity.id
_entity.type
_entity.pdbx_description
1 polymer ?
#
loop_
_entity_poly.entity_id
_entity_poly.type
_entity_poly.pdbx_seq_one_letter_code
_entity_poly.pdbx_strand_id
1 'polypeptide(L)'
;MAKNIAPGLYRNFESEQWSWIDESLWTEARERAKAKIVDRDIQIYGSDHDRELIELSRENAKLAHVPEIQFERNAVQDLKAPAERGILVANPPYGTRLEDEKTVKRIYNQLGDVVQDHFPFWSVYVITANEQFEEAYGEKATKKRKLYNGNIKTDYYQFWAKRK
;
A
#
# COMPACT_ATOMS: atom_id res chain seq x y z
N MET A 1 -11.08 -0.06 0.05
CA MET A 1 -11.57 -1.38 0.52
C MET A 1 -12.36 -1.28 1.82
N ALA A 2 -11.81 -0.74 2.90
CA ALA A 2 -12.45 -0.80 4.20
C ALA A 2 -13.79 -0.04 4.31
N LYS A 3 -13.97 1.04 3.54
CA LYS A 3 -15.25 1.74 3.34
C LYS A 3 -16.21 1.08 2.34
N ASN A 4 -15.85 -0.09 1.82
CA ASN A 4 -16.63 -0.85 0.83
C ASN A 4 -17.00 -0.06 -0.45
N ILE A 5 -16.18 0.93 -0.83
CA ILE A 5 -16.30 1.64 -2.11
C ILE A 5 -15.94 0.68 -3.25
N ALA A 6 -16.87 0.50 -4.20
CA ALA A 6 -16.67 -0.37 -5.34
C ALA A 6 -15.63 0.24 -6.32
N PRO A 7 -14.65 -0.53 -6.83
CA PRO A 7 -13.58 0.00 -7.67
C PRO A 7 -14.07 0.54 -9.03
N GLY A 8 -15.21 0.05 -9.52
CA GLY A 8 -15.83 0.51 -10.77
C GLY A 8 -16.74 1.72 -10.62
N LEU A 9 -16.96 2.23 -9.40
CA LEU A 9 -18.06 3.16 -9.12
C LEU A 9 -17.93 4.50 -9.86
N TYR A 10 -16.70 4.99 -9.99
CA TYR A 10 -16.39 6.32 -10.54
C TYR A 10 -15.68 6.25 -11.90
N ARG A 11 -15.86 5.14 -12.62
CA ARG A 11 -15.37 4.95 -13.99
C ARG A 11 -16.45 4.34 -14.86
N ASN A 12 -16.23 4.38 -16.17
CA ASN A 12 -17.09 3.75 -17.16
C ASN A 12 -16.46 2.43 -17.67
N PHE A 13 -17.31 1.61 -18.27
CA PHE A 13 -16.99 0.36 -18.93
C PHE A 13 -17.55 0.40 -20.36
N GLU A 14 -16.82 -0.17 -21.32
CA GLU A 14 -17.24 -0.21 -22.74
C GLU A 14 -18.61 -0.89 -22.93
N SER A 15 -18.92 -1.89 -22.09
CA SER A 15 -20.19 -2.60 -22.14
C SER A 15 -21.40 -1.77 -21.70
N GLU A 16 -21.20 -0.56 -21.17
CA GLU A 16 -22.28 0.40 -20.90
C GLU A 16 -22.89 0.96 -22.19
N GLN A 17 -22.16 0.90 -23.31
CA GLN A 17 -22.61 1.42 -24.61
C GLN A 17 -23.25 0.33 -25.50
N TRP A 18 -23.31 -0.92 -25.03
CA TRP A 18 -23.84 -2.03 -25.82
C TRP A 18 -25.35 -1.94 -25.95
N SER A 19 -25.85 -1.90 -27.18
CA SER A 19 -27.27 -1.69 -27.48
C SER A 19 -28.22 -2.79 -26.98
N TRP A 20 -27.68 -3.96 -26.60
CA TRP A 20 -28.45 -5.11 -26.10
C TRP A 20 -28.41 -5.23 -24.56
N ILE A 21 -27.77 -4.30 -23.85
CA ILE A 21 -27.85 -4.20 -22.39
C ILE A 21 -28.66 -2.95 -22.06
N ASP A 22 -29.70 -3.12 -21.25
CA ASP A 22 -30.51 -2.00 -20.78
C ASP A 22 -29.70 -1.08 -19.85
N GLU A 23 -29.68 0.22 -20.16
CA GLU A 23 -28.99 1.26 -19.39
C GLU A 23 -29.48 1.32 -17.92
N SER A 24 -30.75 0.96 -17.67
CA SER A 24 -31.31 0.91 -16.32
C SER A 24 -30.60 -0.10 -15.41
N LEU A 25 -30.10 -1.20 -15.97
CA LEU A 25 -29.35 -2.22 -15.21
C LEU A 25 -28.01 -1.66 -14.70
N TRP A 26 -27.33 -0.85 -15.52
CA TRP A 26 -26.10 -0.17 -15.11
C TRP A 26 -26.38 0.87 -14.02
N THR A 27 -27.45 1.64 -14.17
CA THR A 27 -27.90 2.61 -13.18
C THR A 27 -28.20 1.92 -11.84
N GLU A 28 -29.01 0.86 -11.84
CA GLU A 28 -29.33 0.07 -10.63
C GLU A 28 -28.07 -0.53 -10.00
N ALA A 29 -27.14 -1.06 -10.80
CA ALA A 29 -25.88 -1.60 -10.29
C ALA A 29 -25.04 -0.53 -9.58
N ARG A 30 -24.94 0.69 -10.14
CA ARG A 30 -24.24 1.81 -9.52
C ARG A 30 -24.94 2.28 -8.25
N GLU A 31 -26.26 2.36 -8.24
CA GLU A 31 -27.03 2.73 -7.04
C GLU A 31 -26.84 1.72 -5.91
N ARG A 32 -26.93 0.41 -6.21
CA ARG A 32 -26.64 -0.66 -5.24
C ARG A 32 -25.21 -0.61 -4.73
N ALA A 33 -24.24 -0.25 -5.58
CA ALA A 33 -22.85 -0.09 -5.15
C ALA A 33 -22.67 1.12 -4.22
N LYS A 34 -23.31 2.26 -4.51
CA LYS A 34 -23.32 3.45 -3.64
C LYS A 34 -23.94 3.14 -2.28
N ALA A 35 -25.08 2.46 -2.27
CA ALA A 35 -25.79 2.09 -1.03
C ALA A 35 -24.99 1.14 -0.11
N LYS A 36 -23.98 0.45 -0.65
CA LYS A 36 -23.11 -0.46 0.12
C LYS A 36 -21.87 0.22 0.71
N ILE A 37 -21.63 1.50 0.39
CA ILE A 37 -20.53 2.26 1.00
C ILE A 37 -20.81 2.38 2.49
N VAL A 38 -19.81 2.04 3.30
CA VAL A 38 -19.88 2.16 4.75
C VAL A 38 -18.99 3.31 5.19
N ASP A 39 -19.55 4.20 6.00
CA ASP A 39 -18.72 5.15 6.72
C ASP A 39 -18.06 4.46 7.90
N ARG A 40 -16.74 4.58 7.97
CA ARG A 40 -15.91 3.99 9.02
C ARG A 40 -14.79 4.95 9.30
N ASP A 41 -14.61 5.26 10.58
CA ASP A 41 -13.42 5.94 11.07
C ASP A 41 -12.25 4.97 11.03
N ILE A 42 -11.34 5.19 10.07
CA ILE A 42 -10.16 4.37 9.85
C ILE A 42 -8.99 5.31 9.60
N GLN A 43 -7.97 5.16 10.42
CA GLN A 43 -6.76 5.95 10.33
C GLN A 43 -5.78 5.25 9.39
N ILE A 44 -5.51 5.86 8.23
CA ILE A 44 -4.55 5.39 7.23
C ILE A 44 -3.54 6.51 7.01
N TYR A 45 -2.27 6.13 7.05
CA TYR A 45 -1.13 7.03 6.89
C TYR A 45 -0.29 6.56 5.71
N GLY A 46 0.26 7.51 4.96
CA GLY A 46 1.23 7.28 3.89
C GLY A 46 2.39 8.26 4.02
N SER A 47 3.59 7.80 3.65
CA SER A 47 4.79 8.63 3.71
C SER A 47 5.76 8.31 2.59
N ASP A 48 6.47 9.34 2.14
CA ASP A 48 7.55 9.26 1.18
C ASP A 48 8.55 10.40 1.44
N HIS A 49 9.81 10.19 1.06
CA HIS A 49 10.84 11.24 1.11
C HIS A 49 10.65 12.31 0.03
N ASP A 50 10.00 11.93 -1.08
CA ASP A 50 9.72 12.79 -2.22
C ASP A 50 8.44 13.60 -2.00
N ARG A 51 8.57 14.92 -2.07
CA ARG A 51 7.46 15.85 -1.89
C ARG A 51 6.44 15.75 -3.03
N GLU A 52 6.89 15.58 -4.26
CA GLU A 52 6.02 15.55 -5.45
C GLU A 52 5.13 14.30 -5.39
N LEU A 53 5.69 13.16 -4.99
CA LEU A 53 4.92 11.92 -4.80
C LEU A 53 3.88 12.05 -3.69
N ILE A 54 4.17 12.81 -2.64
CA ILE A 54 3.21 13.08 -1.55
C ILE A 54 2.05 13.94 -2.05
N GLU A 55 2.33 14.99 -2.83
CA GLU A 55 1.31 15.86 -3.40
C GLU A 55 0.42 15.07 -4.38
N LEU A 56 1.03 14.28 -5.28
CA LEU A 56 0.33 13.38 -6.19
C LEU A 56 -0.52 12.33 -5.44
N SER A 57 -0.01 11.78 -4.33
CA SER A 57 -0.75 10.81 -3.52
C SER A 57 -2.01 11.41 -2.89
N ARG A 58 -1.95 12.67 -2.44
CA ARG A 58 -3.12 13.39 -1.93
C ARG A 58 -4.14 13.66 -3.02
N GLU A 59 -3.71 14.02 -4.22
CA GLU A 59 -4.61 14.20 -5.37
C GLU A 59 -5.29 12.90 -5.75
N ASN A 60 -4.53 11.80 -5.84
CA ASN A 60 -5.07 10.47 -6.12
C ASN A 60 -6.07 10.02 -5.04
N ALA A 61 -5.81 10.30 -3.76
CA ALA A 61 -6.75 9.99 -2.69
C ALA A 61 -8.08 10.75 -2.82
N LYS A 62 -8.05 12.02 -3.26
CA LYS A 62 -9.25 12.79 -3.57
C LYS A 62 -10.02 12.18 -4.75
N LEU A 63 -9.33 11.86 -5.85
CA LEU A 63 -9.93 11.23 -7.04
C LEU A 63 -10.51 9.84 -6.74
N ALA A 64 -9.91 9.11 -5.79
CA ALA A 64 -10.39 7.81 -5.31
C ALA A 64 -11.48 7.91 -4.24
N HIS A 65 -11.95 9.11 -3.90
CA HIS A 65 -12.96 9.36 -2.87
C HIS A 65 -12.58 8.87 -1.46
N VAL A 66 -11.30 9.00 -1.11
CA VAL A 66 -10.75 8.70 0.22
C VAL A 66 -9.80 9.82 0.71
N PRO A 67 -10.22 11.09 0.71
CA PRO A 67 -9.35 12.23 1.05
C PRO A 67 -8.86 12.24 2.50
N GLU A 68 -9.43 11.42 3.37
CA GLU A 68 -9.06 11.29 4.78
C GLU A 68 -7.71 10.60 5.02
N ILE A 69 -7.12 9.97 4.00
CA ILE A 69 -5.78 9.37 4.12
C ILE A 69 -4.76 10.48 4.38
N GLN A 70 -3.98 10.34 5.45
CA GLN A 70 -2.99 11.32 5.85
C GLN A 70 -1.66 11.02 5.18
N PHE A 71 -1.12 11.99 4.45
CA PHE A 71 0.17 11.85 3.78
C PHE A 71 1.19 12.85 4.33
N GLU A 72 2.36 12.36 4.71
CA GLU A 72 3.45 13.17 5.27
C GLU A 72 4.77 12.91 4.55
N ARG A 73 5.59 13.96 4.39
CA ARG A 73 6.93 13.81 3.84
C ARG A 73 7.89 13.38 4.94
N ASN A 74 8.15 12.09 5.03
CA ASN A 74 9.07 11.50 6.01
C ASN A 74 9.99 10.48 5.32
N ALA A 75 11.27 10.48 5.71
CA ALA A 75 12.18 9.40 5.33
C ALA A 75 11.90 8.16 6.19
N VAL A 76 12.28 6.98 5.68
CA VAL A 76 12.05 5.69 6.36
C VAL A 76 12.61 5.69 7.79
N GLN A 77 13.81 6.24 7.97
CA GLN A 77 14.50 6.33 9.26
C GLN A 77 13.76 7.18 10.33
N ASP A 78 12.83 8.04 9.91
CA ASP A 78 12.12 8.98 10.79
C ASP A 78 10.70 8.50 11.13
N LEU A 79 10.29 7.33 10.61
CA LEU A 79 8.94 6.80 10.84
C LEU A 79 8.76 6.40 12.30
N LYS A 80 7.57 6.70 12.82
CA LYS A 80 7.12 6.29 14.16
C LYS A 80 5.76 5.65 14.06
N ALA A 81 5.51 4.63 14.87
CA ALA A 81 4.19 4.01 14.89
C ALA A 81 3.15 5.02 15.43
N PRO A 82 2.05 5.27 14.68
CA PRO A 82 0.99 6.17 15.14
C PRO A 82 0.10 5.53 16.23
N ALA A 83 0.27 4.24 16.52
CA ALA A 83 -0.50 3.48 17.51
C ALA A 83 0.30 2.27 18.02
N GLU A 84 -0.13 1.66 19.13
CA GLU A 84 0.51 0.46 19.70
C GLU A 84 0.48 -0.73 18.71
N ARG A 85 -0.59 -0.85 17.91
CA ARG A 85 -0.81 -1.96 16.98
C ARG A 85 -1.29 -1.45 15.63
N GLY A 86 -0.88 -2.12 14.57
CA GLY A 86 -1.29 -1.78 13.22
C GLY A 86 -0.65 -2.67 12.18
N ILE A 87 -0.74 -2.22 10.93
CA ILE A 87 -0.17 -2.88 9.77
C ILE A 87 0.68 -1.86 9.01
N LEU A 88 1.94 -2.18 8.79
CA LEU A 88 2.83 -1.44 7.89
C LEU A 88 2.89 -2.20 6.57
N VAL A 89 2.63 -1.51 5.46
CA VAL A 89 2.80 -2.05 4.11
C VAL A 89 3.74 -1.16 3.34
N ALA A 90 4.77 -1.73 2.72
CA ALA A 90 5.75 -0.99 1.95
C ALA A 90 6.07 -1.67 0.61
N ASN A 91 6.34 -0.85 -0.39
CA ASN A 91 6.90 -1.24 -1.69
C ASN A 91 8.19 -0.43 -1.90
N PRO A 92 9.27 -0.75 -1.16
CA PRO A 92 10.50 0.02 -1.22
C PRO A 92 11.19 -0.16 -2.58
N PRO A 93 12.11 0.75 -2.94
CA PRO A 93 12.93 0.63 -4.15
C PRO A 93 13.65 -0.72 -4.20
N TYR A 94 13.82 -1.27 -5.40
CA TYR A 94 14.41 -2.60 -5.60
C TYR A 94 15.40 -2.65 -6.77
N GLY A 95 16.45 -1.82 -6.71
CA GLY A 95 17.71 -2.05 -7.43
C GLY A 95 17.55 -2.27 -8.93
N THR A 96 16.68 -1.50 -9.57
CA THR A 96 16.60 -1.48 -11.05
C THR A 96 17.74 -0.62 -11.62
N ARG A 97 17.95 -0.59 -12.95
CA ARG A 97 19.09 0.10 -13.63
C ARG A 97 19.37 1.56 -13.19
N LEU A 98 18.45 2.23 -12.51
CA LEU A 98 18.56 3.61 -12.02
C LEU A 98 18.98 3.73 -10.54
N GLU A 99 18.93 2.66 -9.75
CA GLU A 99 19.15 2.69 -8.31
C GLU A 99 20.47 2.01 -7.93
N ASP A 100 21.28 2.67 -7.10
CA ASP A 100 22.50 2.08 -6.53
C ASP A 100 22.13 0.99 -5.51
N GLU A 101 22.60 -0.24 -5.73
CA GLU A 101 22.42 -1.39 -4.83
C GLU A 101 22.77 -1.06 -3.38
N LYS A 102 23.80 -0.21 -3.15
CA LYS A 102 24.18 0.23 -1.80
C LYS A 102 23.09 1.08 -1.15
N THR A 103 22.47 1.97 -1.92
CA THR A 103 21.37 2.82 -1.45
C THR A 103 20.17 1.96 -1.10
N VAL A 104 19.83 0.98 -1.93
CA VAL A 104 18.72 0.04 -1.68
C VAL A 104 18.97 -0.77 -0.42
N LYS A 105 20.16 -1.36 -0.27
CA LYS A 105 20.54 -2.11 0.94
C LYS A 105 20.45 -1.23 2.19
N ARG A 106 20.90 0.04 2.12
CA ARG A 106 20.78 1.00 3.23
C ARG A 106 19.32 1.25 3.62
N ILE A 107 18.42 1.44 2.65
CA ILE A 107 16.99 1.65 2.93
C ILE A 107 16.38 0.43 3.62
N TYR A 108 16.76 -0.78 3.20
CA TYR A 108 16.26 -2.01 3.83
C TYR A 108 16.76 -2.18 5.26
N ASN A 109 18.04 -1.89 5.52
CA ASN A 109 18.59 -1.88 6.87
C ASN A 109 17.83 -0.87 7.75
N GLN A 110 17.67 0.37 7.27
CA GLN A 110 16.95 1.41 7.99
C GLN A 110 15.50 1.04 8.29
N LEU A 111 14.82 0.35 7.35
CA LEU A 111 13.47 -0.15 7.56
C LEU A 111 13.43 -1.20 8.67
N GLY A 112 14.39 -2.13 8.68
CA GLY A 112 14.54 -3.13 9.75
C GLY A 112 14.73 -2.49 11.12
N ASP A 113 15.69 -1.57 11.22
CA ASP A 113 16.01 -0.84 12.45
C ASP A 113 14.78 -0.09 12.99
N VAL A 114 14.10 0.68 12.13
CA VAL A 114 12.91 1.46 12.51
C VAL A 114 11.75 0.57 12.93
N VAL A 115 11.51 -0.54 12.23
CA VAL A 115 10.44 -1.47 12.61
C VAL A 115 10.72 -2.07 13.99
N GLN A 116 11.97 -2.47 14.24
CA GLN A 116 12.37 -3.03 15.53
C GLN A 116 12.19 -2.02 16.67
N ASP A 117 12.57 -0.77 16.46
CA ASP A 117 12.59 0.26 17.50
C ASP A 117 11.21 0.91 17.73
N HIS A 118 10.40 1.04 16.68
CA HIS A 118 9.18 1.85 16.73
C HIS A 118 7.89 1.06 16.46
N PHE A 119 7.94 -0.16 15.92
CA PHE A 119 6.76 -0.94 15.49
C PHE A 119 6.69 -2.35 16.12
N PRO A 120 6.96 -2.55 17.43
CA PRO A 120 7.17 -3.88 18.01
C PRO A 120 5.96 -4.83 17.97
N PHE A 121 4.74 -4.29 17.88
CA PHE A 121 3.49 -5.08 17.83
C PHE A 121 2.72 -4.90 16.52
N TRP A 122 3.39 -4.44 15.47
CA TRP A 122 2.80 -4.28 14.15
C TRP A 122 3.08 -5.51 13.30
N SER A 123 2.17 -5.80 12.36
CA SER A 123 2.49 -6.70 11.27
C SER A 123 3.08 -5.89 10.12
N VAL A 124 4.18 -6.37 9.56
CA VAL A 124 4.89 -5.69 8.47
C VAL A 124 4.82 -6.52 7.21
N TYR A 125 4.53 -5.85 6.10
CA TYR A 125 4.40 -6.47 4.79
C TYR A 125 5.21 -5.69 3.77
N VAL A 126 6.14 -6.36 3.09
CA VAL A 126 7.03 -5.72 2.13
C VAL A 126 7.00 -6.47 0.82
N ILE A 127 6.83 -5.76 -0.30
CA ILE A 127 6.98 -6.32 -1.64
C ILE A 127 8.25 -5.76 -2.28
N THR A 128 9.13 -6.63 -2.78
CA THR A 128 10.37 -6.23 -3.46
C THR A 128 10.84 -7.34 -4.41
N ALA A 129 11.59 -6.97 -5.45
CA ALA A 129 12.28 -7.93 -6.32
C ALA A 129 13.64 -8.37 -5.77
N ASN A 130 14.13 -7.76 -4.69
CA ASN A 130 15.43 -8.09 -4.12
C ASN A 130 15.34 -9.35 -3.25
N GLU A 131 15.96 -10.43 -3.71
CA GLU A 131 15.95 -11.73 -3.01
C GLU A 131 16.75 -11.72 -1.70
N GLN A 132 17.66 -10.77 -1.52
CA GLN A 132 18.47 -10.56 -0.31
C GLN A 132 17.78 -9.66 0.72
N PHE A 133 16.50 -9.34 0.53
CA PHE A 133 15.76 -8.44 1.42
C PHE A 133 15.82 -8.86 2.91
N GLU A 134 15.61 -10.13 3.25
CA GLU A 134 15.62 -10.62 4.64
C GLU A 134 16.99 -10.44 5.32
N GLU A 135 18.10 -10.49 4.57
CA GLU A 135 19.44 -10.26 5.10
C GLU A 135 19.63 -8.78 5.49
N ALA A 136 19.22 -7.86 4.60
CA ALA A 136 19.32 -6.44 4.86
C ALA A 136 18.30 -5.95 5.89
N TYR A 137 17.08 -6.47 5.84
CA TYR A 137 16.02 -6.15 6.80
C TYR A 137 16.31 -6.68 8.21
N GLY A 138 17.19 -7.68 8.36
CA GLY A 138 17.65 -8.18 9.66
C GLY A 138 16.72 -9.21 10.33
N GLU A 139 15.62 -9.59 9.69
CA GLU A 139 14.67 -10.59 10.19
C GLU A 139 14.20 -11.51 9.05
N LYS A 140 13.98 -12.79 9.36
CA LYS A 140 13.34 -13.73 8.42
C LYS A 140 11.83 -13.57 8.42
N ALA A 141 11.24 -13.52 7.24
CA ALA A 141 9.80 -13.39 7.09
C ALA A 141 9.08 -14.63 7.66
N THR A 142 7.99 -14.39 8.38
CA THR A 142 7.07 -15.45 8.82
C THR A 142 6.46 -16.17 7.62
N LYS A 143 6.21 -15.44 6.53
CA LYS A 143 5.73 -16.00 5.27
C LYS A 143 6.27 -15.22 4.09
N LYS A 144 6.63 -15.93 3.02
CA LYS A 144 7.01 -15.36 1.73
C LYS A 144 6.07 -15.85 0.64
N ARG A 145 5.61 -14.96 -0.24
CA ARG A 145 4.77 -15.30 -1.40
C ARG A 145 5.33 -14.67 -2.66
N LYS A 146 5.61 -15.50 -3.66
CA LYS A 146 5.99 -15.02 -4.99
C LYS A 146 4.79 -14.31 -5.65
N LEU A 147 5.03 -13.09 -6.13
CA LEU A 147 4.11 -12.27 -6.93
C LEU A 147 4.84 -11.77 -8.19
N TYR A 148 4.10 -11.09 -9.06
CA TYR A 148 4.67 -10.41 -10.22
C TYR A 148 4.20 -8.96 -10.27
N ASN A 149 5.14 -8.04 -10.46
CA ASN A 149 4.87 -6.66 -10.81
C ASN A 149 5.22 -6.47 -12.30
N GLY A 150 4.22 -6.57 -13.18
CA GLY A 150 4.45 -6.72 -14.61
C GLY A 150 5.20 -8.02 -14.91
N ASN A 151 6.36 -7.92 -15.58
CA ASN A 151 7.25 -9.04 -15.85
C ASN A 151 8.33 -9.25 -14.77
N ILE A 152 8.34 -8.44 -13.72
CA ILE A 152 9.33 -8.52 -12.64
C ILE A 152 8.82 -9.48 -11.58
N LYS A 153 9.59 -10.55 -11.32
CA LYS A 153 9.33 -11.45 -10.20
C LYS A 153 9.63 -10.70 -8.90
N THR A 154 8.63 -10.60 -8.04
CA THR A 154 8.75 -10.00 -6.70
C THR A 154 8.37 -11.02 -5.63
N ASP A 155 8.91 -10.88 -4.45
CA ASP A 155 8.47 -11.62 -3.28
C ASP A 155 7.75 -10.67 -2.31
N TYR A 156 6.60 -11.13 -1.78
CA TYR A 156 5.84 -10.47 -0.74
C TYR A 156 6.15 -11.11 0.61
N TYR A 157 6.99 -10.41 1.37
CA TYR A 157 7.47 -10.78 2.69
C TYR A 157 6.45 -10.35 3.75
N GLN A 158 6.15 -11.23 4.69
CA GLN A 158 5.17 -11.02 5.75
C GLN A 158 5.81 -11.32 7.10
N PHE A 159 5.79 -10.34 8.00
CA PHE A 159 6.26 -10.42 9.37
C PHE A 159 5.05 -10.18 10.27
N TRP A 160 4.59 -11.22 10.97
CA TRP A 160 3.39 -11.09 11.79
C TRP A 160 3.72 -10.54 13.16
N ALA A 161 2.83 -9.68 13.67
CA ALA A 161 2.95 -9.10 15.00
C ALA A 161 3.15 -10.18 16.08
N LYS A 162 4.09 -9.94 16.99
CA LYS A 162 4.29 -10.79 18.16
C LYS A 162 3.14 -10.58 19.14
N ARG A 163 2.66 -11.66 19.75
CA ARG A 163 1.70 -11.56 20.86
C ARG A 163 2.43 -11.04 22.10
N LYS A 164 1.79 -10.11 22.81
CA LYS A 164 2.24 -9.62 24.12
C LYS A 164 2.00 -10.68 25.19
#